data_AF-A0A4Q3B4A7-F1
#
_entry.id   AF-A0A4Q3B4A7-F1
#
_cell.length_a   1.000
_cell.length_b   1.000
_cell.length_c   1.000
_cell.angle_alpha   90.00
_cell.angle_beta   90.00
_cell.angle_gamma   90.00
#
_symmetry.space_group_name_H-M   'P 1'
#
loop_
_entity.id
_entity.type
_entity.pdbx_description
1 polymer ?
#
loop_
_entity_poly.entity_id
_entity_poly.type
_entity_poly.pdbx_seq_one_letter_code
_entity_poly.pdbx_strand_id
1 'polypeptide(L)'
;VYISLYKYLGANAGAILCGDKIVIDKMPHLIKIHGGAMYQNWTNAAMASHRLDGFEDRLKEAIKRSNKIFEGLNKLPGVKVTKLEGGSNMHQMKIPAGLNLTAYREELSKHSIRTPRPDETGELMISVNETWLYKEPEAIVAAFKAAIEKGK
;
A
#
# COMPACT_ATOMS: atom_id res chain seq x y z
N VAL A 1 18.66 12.99 -3.75
CA VAL A 1 17.44 12.37 -3.18
C VAL A 1 16.45 12.11 -4.30
N TYR A 2 15.94 10.88 -4.42
CA TYR A 2 14.88 10.51 -5.34
C TYR A 2 13.57 10.29 -4.56
N ILE A 3 12.47 10.89 -5.03
CA ILE A 3 11.14 10.76 -4.42
C ILE A 3 10.16 10.30 -5.49
N SER A 4 9.53 9.14 -5.29
CA SER A 4 8.49 8.63 -6.19
C SER A 4 7.15 9.32 -5.94
N LEU A 5 6.45 9.73 -7.01
CA LEU A 5 5.16 10.41 -6.90
C LEU A 5 3.96 9.45 -6.97
N TYR A 6 4.13 8.25 -7.53
CA TYR A 6 3.02 7.33 -7.80
C TYR A 6 2.69 6.35 -6.66
N LYS A 7 3.38 6.49 -5.52
CA LYS A 7 3.10 5.69 -4.32
C LYS A 7 2.07 6.41 -3.45
N TYR A 8 2.53 7.17 -2.48
CA TYR A 8 1.66 7.83 -1.52
C TYR A 8 1.05 9.15 -2.04
N LEU A 9 1.72 9.79 -3.00
CA LEU A 9 1.37 11.13 -3.46
C LEU A 9 0.29 11.12 -4.57
N GLY A 10 -0.24 9.94 -4.92
CA GLY A 10 -1.43 9.81 -5.77
C GLY A 10 -1.26 10.26 -7.23
N ALA A 11 -0.05 10.60 -7.66
CA ALA A 11 0.23 10.81 -9.08
C ALA A 11 0.13 9.47 -9.83
N ASN A 12 -0.15 9.51 -11.13
CA ASN A 12 -0.18 8.29 -11.94
C ASN A 12 1.24 7.79 -12.25
N ALA A 13 2.18 8.72 -12.37
CA ALA A 13 3.59 8.45 -12.63
C ALA A 13 4.48 9.57 -12.08
N GLY A 14 5.80 9.40 -12.26
CA GLY A 14 6.78 10.46 -12.04
C GLY A 14 7.56 10.35 -10.73
N ALA A 15 8.59 11.17 -10.68
CA ALA A 15 9.50 11.29 -9.55
C ALA A 15 10.08 12.70 -9.47
N ILE A 16 10.53 13.08 -8.29
CA ILE A 16 11.32 14.29 -8.04
C ILE A 16 12.75 13.86 -7.74
N LEU A 17 13.71 14.49 -8.41
CA LEU A 17 15.13 14.38 -8.08
C LEU A 17 15.57 15.71 -7.46
N CYS A 18 16.01 15.67 -6.20
CA CYS A 18 16.55 16.82 -5.47
C CYS A 18 18.03 16.60 -5.16
N GLY A 19 18.81 17.68 -5.18
CA GLY A 19 20.23 17.65 -4.81
C GLY A 19 20.89 18.99 -5.09
N ASP A 20 22.21 19.02 -4.96
CA ASP A 20 22.99 20.24 -5.19
C ASP A 20 22.80 20.76 -6.61
N LYS A 21 22.85 22.10 -6.73
CA LYS A 21 22.69 22.79 -8.01
C LYS A 21 23.62 22.24 -9.10
N ILE A 22 24.89 21.99 -8.77
CA ILE A 22 25.89 21.46 -9.72
C ILE A 22 25.50 20.07 -10.28
N VAL A 23 24.70 19.29 -9.55
CA VAL A 23 24.18 18.00 -10.00
C VAL A 23 22.90 18.20 -10.81
N ILE A 24 21.94 18.94 -10.26
CA ILE A 24 20.61 19.12 -10.87
C ILE A 24 20.66 19.93 -12.17
N ASP A 25 21.59 20.88 -12.32
CA ASP A 25 21.76 21.67 -13.55
C ASP A 25 22.06 20.82 -14.79
N LYS A 26 22.54 19.58 -14.61
CA LYS A 26 22.77 18.63 -15.71
C LYS A 26 21.49 17.94 -16.18
N MET A 27 20.44 17.90 -15.34
CA MET A 27 19.22 17.14 -15.59
C MET A 27 18.41 17.61 -16.80
N PRO A 28 18.25 18.91 -17.10
CA PRO A 28 17.52 19.36 -18.29
C PRO A 28 18.08 18.80 -19.61
N HIS A 29 19.37 18.50 -19.66
CA HIS A 29 20.01 17.83 -20.80
C HIS A 29 19.83 16.31 -20.72
N LEU A 30 20.16 15.70 -19.59
CA LEU A 30 20.12 14.25 -19.40
C LEU A 30 18.70 13.68 -19.55
N ILE A 31 17.68 14.39 -19.07
CA ILE A 31 16.28 13.96 -19.20
C ILE A 31 15.84 13.86 -20.66
N LYS A 32 16.43 14.65 -21.57
CA LYS A 32 16.16 14.58 -23.01
C LYS A 32 16.88 13.38 -23.64
N ILE A 33 18.15 13.16 -23.30
CA ILE A 33 18.94 12.01 -23.77
C ILE A 33 18.24 10.69 -23.41
N HIS A 34 17.72 10.59 -22.18
CA HIS A 34 17.03 9.39 -21.71
C HIS A 34 15.55 9.32 -22.08
N GLY A 35 15.03 10.26 -22.92
CA GLY A 35 13.64 10.24 -23.36
C GLY A 35 12.61 10.49 -22.26
N GLY A 36 13.02 11.01 -21.09
CA GLY A 36 12.13 11.31 -19.96
C GLY A 36 11.44 12.67 -20.05
N ALA A 37 11.77 13.49 -21.06
CA ALA A 37 11.17 14.80 -21.25
C ALA A 37 9.73 14.66 -21.76
N MET A 38 8.78 14.70 -20.85
CA MET A 38 7.35 14.56 -21.15
C MET A 38 6.68 15.93 -21.34
N TYR A 39 6.04 16.14 -22.50
CA TYR A 39 5.18 17.30 -22.71
C TYR A 39 3.93 17.19 -21.81
N GLN A 40 3.50 18.32 -21.23
CA GLN A 40 2.30 18.40 -20.38
C GLN A 40 2.26 17.47 -19.16
N ASN A 41 3.40 17.16 -18.55
CA ASN A 41 3.47 16.32 -17.33
C ASN A 41 2.96 17.02 -16.05
N TRP A 42 2.35 18.20 -16.15
CA TRP A 42 1.92 19.03 -15.03
C TRP A 42 0.85 18.34 -14.17
N THR A 43 0.04 17.44 -14.73
CA THR A 43 -1.01 16.72 -14.00
C THR A 43 -0.46 15.84 -12.88
N ASN A 44 0.67 15.15 -13.12
CA ASN A 44 1.35 14.37 -12.09
C ASN A 44 1.90 15.27 -10.98
N ALA A 45 2.46 16.42 -11.33
CA ALA A 45 2.96 17.39 -10.36
C ALA A 45 1.82 18.02 -9.54
N ALA A 46 0.70 18.39 -10.18
CA ALA A 46 -0.47 18.95 -9.52
C ALA A 46 -1.10 17.97 -8.53
N MET A 47 -1.27 16.70 -8.92
CA MET A 47 -1.79 15.66 -8.04
C MET A 47 -0.88 15.44 -6.83
N ALA A 48 0.43 15.33 -7.05
CA ALA A 48 1.39 15.16 -5.97
C ALA A 48 1.38 16.37 -5.01
N SER A 49 1.38 17.59 -5.54
CA SER A 49 1.31 18.82 -4.75
C SER A 49 0.03 18.88 -3.91
N HIS A 50 -1.13 18.61 -4.52
CA HIS A 50 -2.41 18.59 -3.82
C HIS A 50 -2.45 17.55 -2.70
N ARG A 51 -1.86 16.37 -2.92
CA ARG A 51 -1.85 15.27 -1.96
C ARG A 51 -0.84 15.45 -0.83
N LEU A 52 0.16 16.32 -0.99
CA LEU A 52 1.13 16.62 0.08
C LEU A 52 0.46 17.31 1.27
N ASP A 53 -0.53 18.17 1.01
CA ASP A 53 -1.29 18.83 2.07
C ASP A 53 -1.97 17.79 2.98
N GLY A 54 -1.65 17.82 4.28
CA GLY A 54 -2.15 16.88 5.28
C GLY A 54 -1.67 15.43 5.11
N PHE A 55 -0.67 15.16 4.26
CA PHE A 55 -0.16 13.81 4.01
C PHE A 55 0.32 13.11 5.28
N GLU A 56 1.10 13.82 6.11
CA GLU A 56 1.69 13.25 7.33
C GLU A 56 0.60 12.78 8.31
N ASP A 57 -0.44 13.57 8.52
CA ASP A 57 -1.54 13.23 9.43
C ASP A 57 -2.33 12.02 8.93
N ARG A 58 -2.62 11.97 7.62
CA ARG A 58 -3.31 10.80 7.03
C ARG A 58 -2.47 9.54 7.13
N LEU A 59 -1.15 9.63 6.92
CA LEU A 59 -0.26 8.48 7.06
C LEU A 59 -0.15 8.00 8.52
N LYS A 60 -0.04 8.92 9.48
CA LYS A 60 -0.05 8.60 10.92
C LYS A 60 -1.34 7.90 11.33
N GLU A 61 -2.49 8.41 10.88
CA GLU A 61 -3.77 7.78 11.16
C GLU A 61 -3.90 6.41 10.48
N ALA A 62 -3.37 6.25 9.26
CA ALA A 62 -3.37 4.95 8.57
C ALA A 62 -2.54 3.91 9.34
N ILE A 63 -1.37 4.29 9.86
CA ILE A 63 -0.53 3.44 10.72
C ILE A 63 -1.27 3.06 12.01
N LYS A 64 -1.93 4.03 12.64
CA LYS A 64 -2.70 3.80 13.87
C LYS A 64 -3.87 2.83 13.62
N ARG A 65 -4.64 3.01 12.54
CA ARG A 65 -5.73 2.09 12.18
C ARG A 65 -5.22 0.72 11.78
N SER A 66 -4.13 0.64 11.01
CA SER A 66 -3.56 -0.66 10.63
C SER A 66 -3.12 -1.47 11.84
N ASN A 67 -2.54 -0.83 12.88
CA ASN A 67 -2.17 -1.53 14.11
C ASN A 67 -3.39 -2.16 14.80
N LYS A 68 -4.50 -1.42 14.94
CA LYS A 68 -5.76 -1.96 15.49
C LYS A 68 -6.28 -3.14 14.65
N ILE A 69 -6.21 -3.03 13.33
CA ILE A 69 -6.64 -4.10 12.44
C ILE A 69 -5.75 -5.32 12.60
N PHE A 70 -4.44 -5.16 12.65
CA PHE A 70 -3.50 -6.26 12.84
C PHE A 70 -3.71 -6.97 14.19
N GLU A 71 -3.98 -6.22 15.27
CA GLU A 71 -4.36 -6.80 16.56
C GLU A 71 -5.64 -7.63 16.46
N GLY A 72 -6.63 -7.18 15.70
CA GLY A 72 -7.86 -7.92 15.45
C GLY A 72 -7.65 -9.18 14.58
N LEU A 73 -6.89 -9.04 13.49
CA LEU A 73 -6.55 -10.15 12.60
C LEU A 73 -5.75 -11.24 13.33
N ASN A 74 -4.80 -10.85 14.19
CA ASN A 74 -3.98 -11.78 14.98
C ASN A 74 -4.78 -12.58 16.02
N LYS A 75 -6.04 -12.21 16.30
CA LYS A 75 -6.95 -13.00 17.14
C LYS A 75 -7.71 -14.07 16.35
N LEU A 76 -7.66 -14.04 15.01
CA LEU A 76 -8.32 -15.03 14.17
C LEU A 76 -7.48 -16.32 14.09
N PRO A 77 -8.09 -17.51 14.20
CA PRO A 77 -7.35 -18.77 14.13
C PRO A 77 -6.58 -18.93 12.83
N GLY A 78 -5.28 -19.21 12.93
CA GLY A 78 -4.38 -19.41 11.79
C GLY A 78 -4.04 -18.15 11.00
N VAL A 79 -4.40 -16.96 11.50
CA VAL A 79 -3.98 -15.68 10.93
C VAL A 79 -2.85 -15.08 11.75
N LYS A 80 -1.82 -14.57 11.06
CA LYS A 80 -0.73 -13.85 11.71
C LYS A 80 -0.21 -12.72 10.83
N VAL A 81 -0.13 -11.52 11.36
CA VAL A 81 0.48 -10.36 10.72
C VAL A 81 1.73 -9.97 11.51
N THR A 82 2.88 -9.95 10.84
CA THR A 82 4.19 -9.65 11.42
C THR A 82 4.87 -8.51 10.69
N LYS A 83 5.57 -7.66 11.45
CA LYS A 83 6.49 -6.69 10.90
C LYS A 83 7.70 -7.41 10.31
N LEU A 84 8.22 -6.88 9.21
CA LEU A 84 9.53 -7.29 8.71
C LEU A 84 10.64 -6.66 9.55
N GLU A 85 11.75 -7.36 9.72
CA GLU A 85 12.95 -6.77 10.32
C GLU A 85 13.43 -5.58 9.47
N GLY A 86 13.63 -4.42 10.09
CA GLY A 86 13.92 -3.17 9.38
C GLY A 86 12.79 -2.67 8.46
N GLY A 87 11.59 -3.26 8.54
CA GLY A 87 10.45 -2.93 7.71
C GLY A 87 9.84 -1.55 8.04
N SER A 88 9.27 -0.92 7.01
CA SER A 88 8.52 0.33 7.15
C SER A 88 7.01 0.09 7.01
N ASN A 89 6.49 0.14 5.79
CA ASN A 89 5.06 0.00 5.52
C ASN A 89 4.65 -1.44 5.16
N MET A 90 5.60 -2.30 4.79
CA MET A 90 5.34 -3.68 4.39
C MET A 90 5.30 -4.62 5.60
N HIS A 91 4.33 -5.53 5.60
CA HIS A 91 4.12 -6.54 6.64
C HIS A 91 3.89 -7.89 5.97
N GLN A 92 4.40 -8.95 6.59
CA GLN A 92 4.06 -10.32 6.22
C GLN A 92 2.75 -10.68 6.89
N MET A 93 1.83 -11.26 6.13
CA MET A 93 0.60 -11.83 6.63
C MET A 93 0.57 -13.31 6.27
N LYS A 94 0.07 -14.11 7.20
CA LYS A 94 -0.22 -15.53 7.03
C LYS A 94 -1.70 -15.74 7.28
N ILE A 95 -2.33 -16.54 6.43
CA ILE A 95 -3.69 -17.06 6.60
C ILE A 95 -3.63 -18.59 6.71
N PRO A 96 -4.71 -19.26 7.15
CA PRO A 96 -4.74 -20.73 7.16
C PRO A 96 -4.38 -21.33 5.80
N ALA A 97 -3.52 -22.35 5.82
CA ALA A 97 -3.15 -23.08 4.60
C ALA A 97 -4.34 -23.95 4.12
N GLY A 98 -4.36 -24.27 2.82
CA GLY A 98 -5.37 -25.16 2.24
C GLY A 98 -6.74 -24.51 1.99
N LEU A 99 -6.90 -23.20 2.19
CA LEU A 99 -8.14 -22.50 1.86
C LEU A 99 -8.41 -22.53 0.35
N ASN A 100 -9.68 -22.62 -0.02
CA ASN A 100 -10.15 -22.24 -1.36
C ASN A 100 -9.92 -20.74 -1.57
N LEU A 101 -8.78 -20.41 -2.17
CA LEU A 101 -8.34 -19.02 -2.38
C LEU A 101 -9.29 -18.23 -3.29
N THR A 102 -10.04 -18.88 -4.18
CA THR A 102 -11.04 -18.22 -5.01
C THR A 102 -12.20 -17.73 -4.14
N ALA A 103 -12.79 -18.63 -3.35
CA ALA A 103 -13.91 -18.30 -2.46
C ALA A 103 -13.51 -17.25 -1.40
N TYR A 104 -12.32 -17.39 -0.80
CA TYR A 104 -11.75 -16.42 0.14
C TYR A 104 -11.65 -15.01 -0.48
N ARG A 105 -11.11 -14.90 -1.70
CA ARG A 105 -10.92 -13.61 -2.37
C ARG A 105 -12.23 -13.00 -2.84
N GLU A 106 -13.15 -13.82 -3.34
CA GLU A 106 -14.49 -13.38 -3.72
C GLU A 106 -15.23 -12.81 -2.52
N GLU A 107 -15.13 -13.46 -1.36
CA GLU A 107 -15.74 -12.95 -0.13
C GLU A 107 -15.15 -11.60 0.28
N LEU A 108 -13.82 -11.46 0.32
CA LEU A 108 -13.18 -10.15 0.58
C LEU A 108 -13.60 -9.07 -0.41
N SER A 109 -13.78 -9.42 -1.69
CA SER A 109 -14.15 -8.48 -2.74
C SER A 109 -15.54 -7.87 -2.53
N LYS A 110 -16.49 -8.61 -1.93
CA LYS A 110 -17.82 -8.10 -1.56
C LYS A 110 -17.71 -6.95 -0.54
N HIS A 111 -16.66 -6.98 0.27
CA HIS A 111 -16.32 -5.92 1.21
C HIS A 111 -15.40 -4.86 0.62
N SER A 112 -15.15 -4.86 -0.69
CA SER A 112 -14.19 -3.96 -1.37
C SER A 112 -12.75 -4.08 -0.87
N ILE A 113 -12.37 -5.25 -0.37
CA ILE A 113 -11.01 -5.54 0.10
C ILE A 113 -10.32 -6.41 -0.95
N ARG A 114 -9.08 -6.07 -1.28
CA ARG A 114 -8.23 -6.84 -2.18
C ARG A 114 -6.88 -7.08 -1.51
N THR A 115 -6.41 -8.32 -1.58
CA THR A 115 -5.07 -8.71 -1.14
C THR A 115 -4.28 -9.28 -2.30
N PRO A 116 -2.94 -9.30 -2.22
CA PRO A 116 -2.14 -10.18 -3.06
C PRO A 116 -2.59 -11.64 -2.90
N ARG A 117 -2.31 -12.45 -3.91
CA ARG A 117 -2.60 -13.88 -3.87
C ARG A 117 -1.70 -14.52 -2.80
N PRO A 118 -2.25 -15.22 -1.80
CA PRO A 118 -1.45 -16.02 -0.88
C PRO A 118 -0.71 -17.11 -1.65
N ASP A 119 0.50 -17.44 -1.22
CA ASP A 119 1.23 -18.60 -1.72
C ASP A 119 0.64 -19.92 -1.19
N GLU A 120 1.27 -21.04 -1.54
CA GLU A 120 0.83 -22.38 -1.15
C GLU A 120 0.82 -22.59 0.38
N THR A 121 1.62 -21.82 1.12
CA THR A 121 1.70 -21.87 2.59
C THR A 121 0.76 -20.88 3.28
N GLY A 122 -0.02 -20.12 2.50
CA GLY A 122 -0.94 -19.09 2.98
C GLY A 122 -0.26 -17.76 3.30
N GLU A 123 0.96 -17.52 2.80
CA GLU A 123 1.71 -16.30 3.06
C GLU A 123 1.49 -15.26 1.97
N LEU A 124 1.39 -13.99 2.37
CA LEU A 124 1.20 -12.85 1.50
C LEU A 124 1.80 -11.58 2.11
N MET A 125 2.20 -10.65 1.25
CA MET A 125 2.69 -9.34 1.67
C MET A 125 1.58 -8.30 1.62
N ILE A 126 1.42 -7.53 2.69
CA ILE A 126 0.49 -6.39 2.73
C ILE A 126 1.26 -5.10 2.99
N SER A 127 0.71 -3.98 2.56
CA SER A 127 1.33 -2.65 2.72
C SER A 127 0.38 -1.72 3.45
N VAL A 128 0.90 -0.94 4.39
CA VAL A 128 0.18 0.16 5.05
C VAL A 128 0.23 1.40 4.16
N ASN A 129 -0.93 1.96 3.87
CA ASN A 129 -1.13 3.18 3.07
C ASN A 129 -2.51 3.78 3.42
N GLU A 130 -2.94 4.84 2.72
CA GLU A 130 -4.18 5.53 3.09
C GLU A 130 -5.48 4.73 2.81
N THR A 131 -5.44 3.63 2.05
CA THR A 131 -6.67 2.82 1.82
C THR A 131 -7.18 2.12 3.08
N TRP A 132 -6.33 1.99 4.11
CA TRP A 132 -6.71 1.50 5.43
C TRP A 132 -7.66 2.44 6.18
N LEU A 133 -7.82 3.68 5.69
CA LEU A 133 -8.76 4.67 6.24
C LEU A 133 -10.17 4.51 5.67
N TYR A 134 -10.36 3.73 4.60
CA TYR A 134 -11.62 3.68 3.86
C TYR A 134 -12.73 2.93 4.58
N LYS A 135 -12.38 2.16 5.61
CA LYS A 135 -13.32 1.35 6.41
C LYS A 135 -12.89 1.35 7.87
N GLU A 136 -13.86 1.10 8.75
CA GLU A 136 -13.59 0.94 10.17
C GLU A 136 -12.81 -0.37 10.43
N PRO A 137 -11.89 -0.38 11.40
CA PRO A 137 -11.06 -1.53 11.72
C PRO A 137 -11.85 -2.84 11.91
N GLU A 138 -12.97 -2.76 12.62
CA GLU A 138 -13.81 -3.89 12.97
C GLU A 138 -14.47 -4.50 11.73
N ALA A 139 -14.85 -3.67 10.76
CA ALA A 139 -15.43 -4.12 9.49
C ALA A 139 -14.40 -4.89 8.64
N ILE A 140 -13.13 -4.45 8.65
CA ILE A 140 -12.05 -5.16 7.96
C ILE A 140 -11.80 -6.52 8.63
N VAL A 141 -11.67 -6.55 9.96
CA VAL A 141 -11.45 -7.80 10.70
C VAL A 141 -12.60 -8.79 10.49
N ALA A 142 -13.85 -8.32 10.51
CA ALA A 142 -15.03 -9.13 10.24
C ALA A 142 -15.03 -9.70 8.81
N ALA A 143 -14.64 -8.90 7.81
CA ALA A 143 -14.54 -9.37 6.43
C ALA A 143 -13.49 -10.48 6.26
N PHE A 144 -12.32 -10.36 6.91
CA PHE A 144 -11.31 -11.42 6.91
C PHE A 144 -11.82 -12.69 7.60
N LYS A 145 -12.54 -12.57 8.72
CA LYS A 145 -13.15 -13.71 9.40
C LYS A 145 -14.13 -14.45 8.47
N ALA A 146 -15.05 -13.72 7.85
CA ALA A 146 -16.02 -14.28 6.91
C ALA A 146 -15.34 -14.95 5.70
N ALA A 147 -14.31 -14.31 5.15
CA ALA A 147 -13.55 -14.86 4.04
C ALA A 147 -12.81 -16.15 4.39
N ILE A 148 -12.22 -16.23 5.58
CA ILE A 148 -11.57 -17.46 6.07
C ILE A 148 -12.59 -18.58 6.27
N GLU A 149 -13.76 -18.28 6.86
CA GLU A 149 -14.84 -19.26 7.02
C GLU A 149 -15.37 -19.76 5.67
N LYS A 150 -15.47 -18.86 4.68
CA LYS A 150 -15.93 -19.20 3.34
C LYS A 150 -14.92 -20.01 2.52
N GLY A 151 -13.63 -19.83 2.82
CA GLY A 151 -12.53 -20.53 2.14
C GLY A 151 -12.20 -21.91 2.74
N LYS A 152 -12.73 -22.26 3.91
CA LYS A 152 -12.65 -23.62 4.46
C LYS A 152 -13.50 -24.57 3.63
#